data_AF-A0A839SP38-F1
#
_entry.id   AF-A0A839SP38-F1
#
_cell.length_a   1.000
_cell.length_b   1.000
_cell.length_c   1.000
_cell.angle_alpha   90.00
_cell.angle_beta   90.00
_cell.angle_gamma   90.00
#
_symmetry.space_group_name_H-M   'P 1'
#
loop_
_entity.id
_entity.type
_entity.pdbx_description
1 polymer ?
#
loop_
_entity_poly.entity_id
_entity_poly.type
_entity_poly.pdbx_seq_one_letter_code
_entity_poly.pdbx_strand_id
1 'polypeptide(L)'
;MDIERINSSSAGLAIIGWFAGLSYYNWLASDPTSMPIWAHAVLVIGGMFFASIVIGGGLALLAAGLTRALTGKMDGSSDVFSSMAFVSPVVAFFAAKYGLGLFQ
;
A
#
# COMPACT_ATOMS: atom_id res chain seq x y z
N MET A 1 8.03 -18.40 9.77
CA MET A 1 7.57 -17.73 8.54
C MET A 1 8.57 -16.63 8.28
N ASP A 2 9.31 -16.66 7.18
CA ASP A 2 10.41 -15.72 6.98
C ASP A 2 9.90 -14.31 6.68
N ILE A 3 10.52 -13.30 7.29
CA ILE A 3 10.16 -11.88 7.18
C ILE A 3 10.14 -11.43 5.70
N GLU A 4 11.03 -11.98 4.89
CA GLU A 4 11.09 -11.75 3.44
C GLU A 4 9.82 -12.19 2.71
N ARG A 5 9.23 -13.32 3.13
CA ARG A 5 7.97 -13.83 2.56
C ARG A 5 6.78 -12.96 2.98
N ILE A 6 6.79 -12.45 4.21
CA ILE A 6 5.79 -11.50 4.71
C ILE A 6 5.89 -10.17 3.94
N ASN A 7 7.11 -9.69 3.71
CA ASN A 7 7.36 -8.45 2.99
C ASN A 7 6.95 -8.54 1.51
N SER A 8 7.35 -9.62 0.82
CA SER A 8 6.92 -9.87 -0.56
C SER A 8 5.41 -10.01 -0.69
N SER A 9 4.76 -10.65 0.29
CA SER A 9 3.30 -10.74 0.33
C SER A 9 2.65 -9.38 0.59
N SER A 10 3.22 -8.56 1.48
CA SER A 10 2.70 -7.22 1.79
C SER A 10 2.76 -6.28 0.58
N ALA A 11 3.85 -6.31 -0.18
CA ALA A 11 3.97 -5.50 -1.40
C ALA A 11 2.92 -5.91 -2.44
N GLY A 12 2.69 -7.21 -2.64
CA GLY A 12 1.63 -7.72 -3.51
C GLY A 12 0.24 -7.30 -3.05
N LEU A 13 -0.03 -7.38 -1.75
CA LEU A 13 -1.31 -6.94 -1.16
C LEU A 13 -1.50 -5.42 -1.30
N ALA A 14 -0.45 -4.61 -1.11
CA ALA A 14 -0.50 -3.17 -1.31
C ALA A 14 -0.89 -2.82 -2.76
N ILE A 15 -0.35 -3.55 -3.75
CA ILE A 15 -0.70 -3.37 -5.16
C ILE A 15 -2.19 -3.70 -5.39
N ILE A 16 -2.66 -4.83 -4.85
CA ILE A 16 -4.08 -5.22 -4.94
C ILE A 16 -4.98 -4.15 -4.30
N GLY A 17 -4.62 -3.67 -3.11
CA GLY A 17 -5.33 -2.60 -2.41
C GLY A 17 -5.38 -1.31 -3.24
N TRP A 18 -4.26 -0.92 -3.85
CA TRP A 18 -4.18 0.24 -4.73
C TRP A 18 -5.13 0.13 -5.93
N PHE A 19 -5.10 -0.99 -6.65
CA PHE A 19 -6.00 -1.20 -7.80
C PHE A 19 -7.47 -1.31 -7.41
N ALA A 20 -7.77 -1.93 -6.27
CA ALA A 20 -9.11 -1.97 -5.72
C ALA A 20 -9.60 -0.55 -5.38
N GLY A 21 -8.75 0.29 -4.80
CA GLY A 21 -9.04 1.69 -4.50
C GLY A 21 -9.27 2.52 -5.76
N LEU A 22 -8.38 2.42 -6.74
CA LEU A 22 -8.54 3.08 -8.04
C LEU A 22 -9.86 2.70 -8.71
N SER A 23 -10.17 1.41 -8.77
CA SER A 23 -11.42 0.93 -9.38
C SER A 23 -12.64 1.43 -8.60
N TYR A 24 -12.57 1.43 -7.26
CA TYR A 24 -13.66 1.89 -6.42
C TYR A 24 -13.93 3.39 -6.61
N TYR A 25 -12.93 4.24 -6.46
CA TYR A 25 -13.09 5.70 -6.53
C TYR A 25 -13.31 6.23 -7.95
N ASN A 26 -12.94 5.48 -8.98
CA ASN A 26 -13.17 5.86 -10.38
C ASN A 26 -14.56 5.42 -10.89
N TRP A 27 -15.08 4.26 -10.47
CA TRP A 27 -16.34 3.72 -11.02
C TRP A 27 -17.46 3.40 -10.02
N LEU A 28 -17.13 3.00 -8.79
CA LEU A 28 -18.12 2.48 -7.83
C LEU A 28 -18.52 3.49 -6.74
N ALA A 29 -17.76 4.56 -6.57
CA ALA A 29 -18.05 5.61 -5.62
C ALA A 29 -19.25 6.45 -6.07
N SER A 30 -20.02 6.97 -5.12
CA SER A 30 -21.17 7.85 -5.37
C SER A 30 -20.80 9.16 -6.08
N ASP A 31 -19.52 9.55 -6.00
CA ASP A 31 -18.94 10.70 -6.69
C ASP A 31 -17.67 10.24 -7.43
N PRO A 32 -17.81 9.66 -8.64
CA PRO A 32 -16.71 9.07 -9.38
C PRO A 32 -15.78 10.15 -9.94
N THR A 33 -14.48 9.95 -9.73
CA THR A 33 -13.47 10.91 -10.17
C THR A 33 -13.13 10.70 -11.65
N SER A 34 -13.70 11.51 -12.54
CA SER A 34 -13.39 11.45 -13.98
C SER A 34 -12.04 12.11 -14.29
N MET A 35 -11.19 11.44 -15.07
CA MET A 35 -9.86 11.95 -15.43
C MET A 35 -9.54 11.67 -16.88
N PRO A 36 -8.56 12.41 -17.46
CA PRO A 36 -8.02 12.08 -18.75
C PRO A 36 -7.49 10.64 -18.79
N ILE A 37 -7.66 9.98 -19.93
CA ILE A 37 -7.24 8.58 -20.11
C ILE A 37 -5.73 8.37 -19.90
N TRP A 38 -4.91 9.39 -20.19
CA TRP A 38 -3.47 9.34 -19.97
C TRP A 38 -3.12 9.29 -18.47
N ALA A 39 -3.90 9.94 -17.61
CA ALA A 39 -3.69 9.94 -16.17
C ALA A 39 -3.92 8.54 -15.57
N HIS A 40 -4.81 7.74 -16.19
CA HIS A 40 -5.03 6.36 -15.77
C HIS A 40 -3.78 5.51 -15.99
N ALA A 41 -3.07 5.67 -17.11
CA ALA A 41 -1.82 4.95 -17.37
C ALA A 41 -0.75 5.30 -16.33
N VAL A 42 -0.65 6.57 -15.95
CA VAL A 42 0.28 7.04 -14.90
C VAL A 42 -0.08 6.47 -13.53
N LEU A 43 -1.36 6.44 -13.16
CA LEU A 43 -1.83 5.89 -11.88
C LEU A 43 -1.71 4.37 -11.80
N VAL A 44 -1.90 3.67 -12.91
CA VAL A 44 -1.71 2.21 -13.00
C VAL A 44 -0.24 1.86 -12.85
N ILE A 45 0.63 2.48 -13.66
CA ILE A 45 2.07 2.13 -13.68
C ILE A 45 2.77 2.77 -12.47
N GLY A 46 2.72 4.09 -12.37
CA GLY A 46 3.38 4.85 -11.30
C GLY A 46 2.80 4.54 -9.92
N GLY A 47 1.48 4.40 -9.82
CA GLY A 47 0.82 4.06 -8.56
C GLY A 47 1.14 2.64 -8.07
N MET A 48 1.34 1.67 -8.96
CA MET A 48 1.81 0.32 -8.58
C MET A 48 3.20 0.36 -7.96
N PHE A 49 4.14 1.11 -8.55
CA PHE A 49 5.47 1.30 -7.97
C PHE A 49 5.41 2.07 -6.66
N PHE A 50 4.59 3.13 -6.59
CA PHE A 50 4.43 3.90 -5.36
C PHE A 50 3.84 3.04 -4.23
N ALA A 51 2.76 2.31 -4.48
CA ALA A 51 2.13 1.45 -3.48
C ALA A 51 3.07 0.33 -3.00
N SER A 52 3.80 -0.31 -3.89
CA SER A 52 4.73 -1.39 -3.51
C SER A 52 5.95 -0.89 -2.74
N ILE A 53 6.57 0.21 -3.19
CA ILE A 53 7.81 0.73 -2.59
C ILE A 53 7.51 1.57 -1.36
N VAL A 54 6.62 2.55 -1.47
CA VAL A 54 6.37 3.54 -0.42
C VAL A 54 5.45 2.97 0.65
N ILE A 55 4.35 2.33 0.26
CA ILE A 55 3.39 1.78 1.24
C ILE A 55 3.90 0.43 1.77
N GLY A 56 4.22 -0.52 0.88
CA GLY A 56 4.76 -1.83 1.28
C GLY A 56 6.09 -1.70 2.02
N GLY A 57 7.09 -1.05 1.41
CA GLY A 57 8.40 -0.84 2.02
C GLY A 57 8.37 0.09 3.24
N GLY A 58 7.56 1.16 3.21
CA GLY A 58 7.42 2.09 4.34
C GLY A 58 6.81 1.43 5.58
N LEU A 59 5.78 0.60 5.40
CA LEU A 59 5.20 -0.18 6.51
C LEU A 59 6.16 -1.23 7.05
N ALA A 60 7.01 -1.83 6.22
CA ALA A 60 8.07 -2.73 6.68
C ALA A 60 9.11 -2.01 7.54
N LEU A 61 9.50 -0.78 7.17
CA LEU A 61 10.40 0.05 7.98
C LEU A 61 9.75 0.48 9.31
N LEU A 62 8.46 0.85 9.29
CA LEU A 62 7.71 1.15 10.51
C LEU A 62 7.58 -0.07 11.41
N ALA A 63 7.35 -1.26 10.84
CA ALA A 63 7.34 -2.52 11.57
C ALA A 63 8.70 -2.76 12.25
N ALA A 64 9.81 -2.64 11.51
CA ALA A 64 11.16 -2.79 12.04
C ALA A 64 11.46 -1.80 13.18
N GLY A 65 11.05 -0.54 13.02
CA GLY A 65 11.20 0.50 14.04
C GLY A 65 10.37 0.21 15.29
N LEU A 66 9.13 -0.21 15.12
CA LEU A 66 8.22 -0.56 16.22
C LEU A 66 8.72 -1.80 16.98
N THR A 67 9.15 -2.84 16.25
CA THR A 67 9.77 -4.03 16.83
C THR A 67 11.05 -3.66 17.60
N ARG A 68 11.89 -2.78 17.07
CA ARG A 68 13.07 -2.28 17.80
C ARG A 68 12.69 -1.54 19.08
N ALA A 69 11.64 -0.71 19.04
CA ALA A 69 11.17 0.05 20.21
C ALA A 69 10.58 -0.85 21.31
N LEU A 70 9.85 -1.91 20.92
CA LEU A 70 9.16 -2.81 21.87
C LEU A 70 10.06 -3.93 22.41
N THR A 71 10.90 -4.52 21.55
CA THR A 71 11.70 -5.71 21.90
C THR A 71 13.20 -5.47 22.01
N GLY A 72 13.68 -4.26 21.70
CA GLY A 72 15.12 -3.93 21.71
C GLY A 72 15.94 -4.62 20.62
N LYS A 73 15.30 -5.45 19.78
CA LYS A 73 15.90 -6.20 18.67
C LYS A 73 15.16 -5.86 17.38
N MET A 74 15.89 -5.67 16.28
CA MET A 74 15.29 -5.35 14.97
C MET A 74 14.60 -6.56 14.33
N ASP A 75 15.05 -7.78 14.65
CA ASP A 75 14.51 -9.03 14.09
C ASP A 75 13.30 -9.59 14.87
N GLY A 76 12.83 -8.87 15.89
CA GLY A 76 12.23 -9.47 17.09
C GLY A 76 10.76 -9.92 17.06
N SER A 77 9.94 -9.64 16.04
CA SER A 77 8.54 -10.07 16.09
C SER A 77 7.91 -10.23 14.71
N SER A 78 7.76 -11.50 14.30
CA SER A 78 7.00 -11.88 13.09
C SER A 78 5.55 -11.37 13.12
N ASP A 79 4.96 -11.19 14.31
CA ASP A 79 3.58 -10.74 14.47
C ASP A 79 3.41 -9.25 14.11
N VAL A 80 4.39 -8.41 14.43
CA VAL A 80 4.37 -6.98 14.08
C VAL A 80 4.53 -6.79 12.57
N PHE A 81 5.41 -7.56 11.93
CA PHE A 81 5.53 -7.56 10.47
C PHE A 81 4.27 -8.09 9.78
N SER A 82 3.66 -9.15 10.31
CA SER A 82 2.44 -9.72 9.75
C SER A 82 1.24 -8.76 9.86
N SER A 83 1.10 -8.06 10.98
CA SER A 83 0.02 -7.08 11.16
C SER A 83 0.19 -5.87 10.23
N MET A 84 1.40 -5.34 10.09
CA MET A 84 1.71 -4.27 9.13
C MET A 84 1.48 -4.72 7.68
N ALA A 85 1.75 -5.98 7.36
CA ALA A 85 1.47 -6.56 6.05
C ALA A 85 -0.02 -6.58 5.71
N PHE A 86 -0.89 -6.80 6.70
CA PHE A 86 -2.34 -6.77 6.53
C PHE A 86 -2.90 -5.34 6.41
N VAL A 87 -2.25 -4.37 7.04
CA VAL A 87 -2.63 -2.96 6.97
C VAL A 87 -2.27 -2.33 5.61
N SER A 88 -1.22 -2.81 4.94
CA SER A 88 -0.76 -2.26 3.65
C SER A 88 -1.82 -2.18 2.53
N PRO A 89 -2.64 -3.21 2.25
CA PRO A 89 -3.71 -3.11 1.25
C PRO A 89 -4.75 -2.05 1.60
N VAL A 90 -5.08 -1.91 2.89
CA VAL A 90 -6.09 -0.94 3.35
C VAL A 90 -5.56 0.49 3.16
N VAL A 91 -4.32 0.75 3.57
CA VAL A 91 -3.67 2.05 3.37
C VAL A 91 -3.55 2.36 1.87
N ALA A 92 -3.15 1.39 1.06
CA ALA A 92 -3.04 1.56 -0.40
C ALA A 92 -4.40 1.84 -1.06
N PHE A 93 -5.48 1.20 -0.59
CA PHE A 93 -6.84 1.45 -1.05
C PHE A 93 -7.25 2.91 -0.84
N PHE A 94 -7.08 3.44 0.38
CA PHE A 94 -7.40 4.84 0.66
C PHE A 94 -6.43 5.83 0.00
N ALA A 95 -5.16 5.47 -0.14
CA ALA A 95 -4.16 6.29 -0.83
C ALA A 95 -4.52 6.51 -2.31
N ALA A 96 -5.18 5.55 -2.96
CA ALA A 96 -5.63 5.67 -4.34
C ALA A 96 -6.56 6.89 -4.54
N LYS A 97 -7.40 7.23 -3.56
CA LYS A 97 -8.24 8.44 -3.60
C LYS A 97 -7.42 9.71 -3.74
N TYR A 98 -6.31 9.82 -3.01
CA TYR A 98 -5.44 10.99 -3.07
C TYR A 98 -4.64 11.03 -4.37
N GLY A 99 -4.18 9.87 -4.86
CA GLY A 99 -3.55 9.77 -6.17
C GLY A 99 -4.49 10.24 -7.28
N LEU A 100 -5.77 9.88 -7.18
CA LEU A 100 -6.79 10.33 -8.10
C LEU A 100 -6.98 11.87 -8.06
N GLY A 101 -7.03 12.47 -6.88
CA GLY A 101 -7.16 13.92 -6.70
C GLY A 101 -6.00 14.76 -7.25
N LEU A 102 -4.84 14.16 -7.58
CA LEU A 102 -3.73 14.88 -8.23
C LEU A 102 -3.99 15.23 -9.70
N PHE A 103 -4.98 14.59 -10.33
CA PHE A 103 -5.29 14.73 -11.76
C PHE A 103 -6.69 15.29 -12.03
N GLN A 104 -7.39 15.75 -10.99
CA GLN A 104 -8.57 16.61 -11.11
C GLN A 104 -8.15 18.08 -11.27
#